data_AF-A0A958Y8J1-F1
#
_entry.id   AF-A0A958Y8J1-F1
#
_cell.length_a   1.000
_cell.length_b   1.000
_cell.length_c   1.000
_cell.angle_alpha   90.00
_cell.angle_beta   90.00
_cell.angle_gamma   90.00
#
_symmetry.space_group_name_H-M   'P 1'
#
loop_
_entity.id
_entity.type
_entity.pdbx_description
1 polymer ?
#
loop_
_entity_poly.entity_id
_entity_poly.type
_entity_poly.pdbx_seq_one_letter_code
_entity_poly.pdbx_strand_id
1 'polypeptide(L)'
;QKGYVQDRFIKNYDIVEDIPIGMAYGINTGFQRKYGECRYYLAGKFKYGNYFKPGYFSFGVEYGSFFTGGKTEQSAFSLKLLYYTHLKSWGQWKFRTFVSNDLILGNNRKDSRG
;
A
#
# COMPACT_ATOMS: atom_id res chain seq x y z
N GLN A 1 5.85 -17.79 -3.80
CA GLN A 1 7.28 -17.47 -3.77
C GLN A 1 7.43 -15.96 -3.61
N LYS A 2 8.30 -15.49 -2.71
CA LYS A 2 8.69 -14.07 -2.63
C LYS A 2 9.92 -13.88 -3.50
N GLY A 3 10.00 -12.78 -4.24
CA GLY A 3 11.14 -12.51 -5.10
C GLY A 3 11.15 -11.09 -5.65
N TYR A 4 12.14 -10.82 -6.47
CA TYR A 4 12.28 -9.56 -7.20
C TYR A 4 12.45 -9.86 -8.68
N VAL A 5 11.80 -9.04 -9.52
CA VAL A 5 11.98 -9.06 -10.96
C VAL A 5 12.54 -7.70 -11.37
N GLN A 6 13.60 -7.72 -12.17
CA GLN A 6 14.18 -6.50 -12.71
C GLN A 6 13.37 -6.01 -13.91
N ASP A 7 12.99 -4.74 -13.87
CA ASP A 7 12.29 -4.07 -14.97
C ASP A 7 12.82 -2.63 -15.09
N ARG A 8 12.54 -1.95 -16.20
CA ARG A 8 12.98 -0.56 -16.46
C ARG A 8 11.82 0.29 -16.93
N PHE A 9 11.99 1.61 -16.83
CA PHE A 9 11.00 2.59 -17.27
C PHE A 9 9.66 2.43 -16.54
N ILE A 10 9.71 2.15 -15.24
CA ILE A 10 8.52 2.09 -14.39
C ILE A 10 8.31 3.44 -13.71
N LYS A 11 9.33 3.93 -13.00
CA LYS A 11 9.33 5.28 -12.40
C LYS A 11 10.48 6.14 -12.92
N ASN A 12 11.64 5.52 -13.16
CA ASN A 12 12.84 6.22 -13.56
C ASN A 12 13.25 5.91 -15.00
N TYR A 13 13.94 6.85 -15.65
CA TYR A 13 14.39 6.68 -17.02
C TYR A 13 15.62 5.77 -17.10
N ASP A 14 15.49 4.66 -17.82
CA ASP A 14 16.53 3.65 -18.11
C ASP A 14 17.32 3.13 -16.89
N ILE A 15 16.72 3.18 -15.71
CA ILE A 15 17.27 2.60 -14.50
C ILE A 15 16.61 1.24 -14.27
N VAL A 16 17.43 0.25 -13.90
CA VAL A 16 16.95 -1.07 -13.45
C VAL A 16 16.29 -0.90 -12.09
N GLU A 17 15.02 -1.25 -12.00
CA GLU A 17 14.21 -1.21 -10.79
C GLU A 17 13.88 -2.64 -10.35
N ASP A 18 14.12 -2.97 -9.09
CA ASP A 18 13.76 -4.26 -8.50
C ASP A 18 12.30 -4.25 -8.05
N ILE A 19 11.44 -4.98 -8.76
CA ILE A 19 10.01 -5.04 -8.50
C ILE A 19 9.68 -6.24 -7.62
N PRO A 20 9.10 -6.03 -6.42
CA PRO A 20 8.74 -7.13 -5.55
C PRO A 20 7.58 -7.93 -6.12
N ILE A 21 7.72 -9.25 -6.14
CA ILE A 21 6.66 -10.19 -6.50
C ILE A 21 6.34 -11.12 -5.33
N GLY A 22 5.08 -11.54 -5.26
CA GLY A 22 4.54 -12.41 -4.23
C GLY A 22 3.69 -11.66 -3.21
N MET A 23 3.60 -12.24 -2.01
CA MET A 23 2.75 -11.74 -0.92
C MET A 23 3.59 -11.37 0.31
N ALA A 24 3.17 -10.33 1.02
CA ALA A 24 3.73 -9.92 2.30
C ALA A 24 2.61 -9.55 3.26
N TYR A 25 2.73 -9.98 4.51
CA TYR A 25 1.83 -9.62 5.60
C TYR A 25 2.64 -9.01 6.74
N GLY A 26 1.98 -8.24 7.58
CA GLY A 26 2.59 -7.77 8.81
C GLY A 26 1.56 -7.22 9.77
N ILE A 27 2.03 -6.99 10.98
CA ILE A 27 1.24 -6.43 12.06
C ILE A 27 2.04 -5.25 12.60
N ASN A 28 1.37 -4.11 12.80
CA ASN A 28 1.91 -2.97 13.51
C ASN A 28 1.15 -2.85 14.83
N THR A 29 1.88 -2.72 15.93
CA THR A 29 1.30 -2.55 17.27
C THR A 29 2.05 -1.45 18.00
N GLY A 30 1.39 -0.77 18.94
CA GLY A 30 2.03 0.27 19.74
C GLY A 30 1.09 0.89 20.75
N PHE A 31 1.61 1.83 21.54
CA PHE A 31 0.83 2.62 22.48
C PHE A 31 0.99 4.09 22.17
N GLN A 32 -0.09 4.85 22.31
CA GLN A 32 -0.08 6.30 22.21
C GLN A 32 -0.52 6.91 23.54
N ARG A 33 0.32 7.76 24.10
CA ARG A 33 -0.02 8.60 25.26
C ARG A 33 -0.29 10.03 24.80
N LYS A 34 -1.50 10.53 24.98
CA LYS A 34 -1.90 11.89 24.58
C LYS A 34 -2.98 12.42 25.53
N TYR A 35 -2.83 13.66 26.01
CA TYR A 35 -3.78 14.32 26.93
C TYR A 35 -4.14 13.49 28.18
N GLY A 36 -3.16 12.76 28.74
CA GLY A 36 -3.38 11.90 29.92
C GLY A 36 -4.01 10.53 29.61
N GLU A 37 -4.51 10.31 28.39
CA GLU A 37 -5.03 9.01 27.94
C GLU A 37 -3.92 8.15 27.33
N CYS A 38 -3.94 6.84 27.61
CA CYS A 38 -3.10 5.85 26.97
C CYS A 38 -3.97 4.92 26.12
N ARG A 39 -3.68 4.85 24.82
CA ARG A 39 -4.46 4.09 23.85
C ARG A 39 -3.57 3.06 23.17
N TYR A 40 -4.03 1.82 23.10
CA TYR A 40 -3.35 0.76 22.37
C TYR A 40 -3.68 0.87 20.89
N TYR A 41 -2.71 0.66 20.01
CA TYR A 41 -2.88 0.66 18.56
C TYR A 41 -2.55 -0.72 18.00
N LEU A 42 -3.39 -1.20 17.11
CA LEU A 42 -3.15 -2.43 16.37
C LEU A 42 -3.58 -2.25 14.92
N ALA A 43 -2.73 -2.69 14.00
CA ALA A 43 -3.02 -2.72 12.57
C ALA A 43 -2.47 -3.97 11.91
N GLY A 44 -3.24 -4.52 10.97
CA GLY A 44 -2.82 -5.56 10.05
C GLY A 44 -2.56 -4.98 8.66
N LYS A 45 -1.50 -5.43 8.00
CA LYS A 45 -1.16 -5.09 6.62
C LYS A 45 -1.00 -6.35 5.79
N PHE A 46 -1.52 -6.31 4.57
CA PHE A 46 -1.35 -7.33 3.55
C PHE A 46 -1.00 -6.67 2.22
N LYS A 47 -0.06 -7.24 1.48
CA LYS A 47 0.35 -6.77 0.15
C LYS A 47 0.54 -7.97 -0.75
N TYR A 48 0.13 -7.83 -2.01
CA TYR A 48 0.37 -8.81 -3.04
C TYR A 48 0.69 -8.11 -4.35
N GLY A 49 1.65 -8.63 -5.11
CA GLY A 49 2.01 -8.12 -6.43
C GLY A 49 2.52 -9.23 -7.32
N ASN A 50 2.11 -9.24 -8.59
CA ASN A 50 2.64 -10.19 -9.56
C ASN A 50 2.49 -9.68 -11.00
N TYR A 51 3.29 -10.26 -11.90
CA TYR A 51 3.15 -10.09 -13.33
C TYR A 51 2.09 -11.04 -13.88
N PHE A 52 1.16 -10.48 -14.64
CA PHE A 52 0.14 -11.19 -15.39
C PHE A 52 0.33 -10.88 -16.89
N LYS A 53 -0.40 -11.58 -17.76
CA LYS A 53 -0.34 -11.36 -19.22
C LYS A 53 -0.42 -9.88 -19.65
N PRO A 54 -1.33 -9.04 -19.12
CA PRO A 54 -1.43 -7.64 -19.57
C PRO A 54 -0.38 -6.71 -18.94
N GLY A 55 0.27 -7.11 -17.83
CA GLY A 55 1.22 -6.28 -17.10
C GLY A 55 1.37 -6.68 -15.65
N TYR A 56 2.00 -5.82 -14.85
CA TYR A 56 2.11 -6.00 -13.42
C TYR A 56 0.90 -5.41 -12.70
N PHE A 57 0.37 -6.16 -11.74
CA PHE A 57 -0.66 -5.69 -10.84
C PHE A 57 -0.25 -5.97 -9.40
N SER A 58 -0.44 -4.98 -8.54
CA SER A 58 -0.31 -5.16 -7.10
C SER A 58 -1.40 -4.43 -6.34
N PHE A 59 -1.74 -5.00 -5.20
CA PHE A 59 -2.63 -4.39 -4.24
C PHE A 59 -2.07 -4.51 -2.82
N GLY A 60 -2.38 -3.51 -2.00
CA GLY A 60 -2.07 -3.49 -0.58
C GLY A 60 -3.31 -3.10 0.20
N VAL A 61 -3.56 -3.79 1.30
CA VAL A 61 -4.66 -3.52 2.20
C VAL A 61 -4.09 -3.36 3.61
N GLU A 62 -4.51 -2.31 4.31
CA GLU A 62 -4.14 -2.07 5.69
C GLU A 62 -5.37 -1.68 6.48
N TYR A 63 -5.52 -2.24 7.66
CA TYR A 63 -6.58 -1.88 8.59
C TYR A 63 -6.01 -1.75 9.99
N GLY A 64 -6.27 -0.63 10.65
CA GLY A 64 -5.80 -0.38 12.00
C GLY A 64 -6.75 0.46 12.83
N SER A 65 -6.68 0.33 14.15
CA SER A 65 -7.53 1.04 15.09
C SER A 65 -6.81 1.32 16.40
N PHE A 66 -7.21 2.40 17.07
CA PHE A 66 -6.87 2.65 18.46
C PHE A 66 -7.94 2.05 19.37
N PHE A 67 -7.52 1.59 20.54
CA PHE A 67 -8.38 0.97 21.54
C PHE A 67 -8.23 1.70 22.87
N THR A 68 -9.35 2.17 23.41
CA THR A 68 -9.45 2.82 24.72
C THR A 68 -10.60 2.17 25.49
N GLY A 69 -10.33 1.62 26.68
CA GLY A 69 -11.39 1.04 27.53
C GLY A 69 -12.26 -0.02 26.85
N GLY A 70 -11.71 -0.79 25.91
CA GLY A 70 -12.44 -1.81 25.14
C GLY A 70 -13.23 -1.29 23.93
N LYS A 71 -13.19 0.01 23.63
CA LYS A 71 -13.85 0.61 22.45
C LYS A 71 -12.84 0.97 21.36
N THR A 72 -13.25 0.84 20.10
CA THR A 72 -12.46 1.22 18.93
C THR A 72 -12.59 2.71 18.63
N GLU A 73 -11.46 3.38 18.45
CA GLU A 73 -11.35 4.80 18.14
C GLU A 73 -10.46 4.98 16.91
N GLN A 74 -10.79 5.99 16.09
CA GLN A 74 -9.94 6.45 14.98
C GLN A 74 -9.44 5.32 14.07
N SER A 75 -10.33 4.39 13.72
CA SER A 75 -10.01 3.31 12.79
C SER A 75 -9.71 3.86 11.40
N ALA A 76 -8.77 3.23 10.71
CA ALA A 76 -8.41 3.55 9.33
C ALA A 76 -8.28 2.26 8.51
N PHE A 77 -8.93 2.27 7.35
CA PHE A 77 -8.76 1.30 6.29
C PHE A 77 -8.03 1.97 5.13
N SER A 78 -7.04 1.30 4.55
CA SER A 78 -6.33 1.76 3.36
C SER A 78 -6.28 0.66 2.32
N LEU A 79 -6.61 1.01 1.08
CA LEU A 79 -6.44 0.17 -0.10
C LEU A 79 -5.53 0.90 -1.08
N LYS A 80 -4.46 0.24 -1.51
CA LYS A 80 -3.52 0.72 -2.52
C LYS A 80 -3.57 -0.22 -3.71
N LEU A 81 -3.74 0.32 -4.90
CA LEU A 81 -3.77 -0.42 -6.16
C LEU A 81 -2.73 0.18 -7.10
N LEU A 82 -1.91 -0.68 -7.70
CA LEU A 82 -0.88 -0.28 -8.64
C LEU A 82 -0.88 -1.23 -9.83
N TYR A 83 -1.01 -0.68 -11.02
CA TYR A 83 -1.00 -1.42 -12.27
C TYR A 83 -0.11 -0.71 -13.31
N TYR A 84 0.66 -1.49 -14.04
CA TYR A 84 1.32 -1.00 -15.24
C TYR A 84 1.44 -2.08 -16.30
N THR A 85 1.36 -1.68 -17.58
CA THR A 85 1.51 -2.60 -18.70
C THR A 85 2.97 -3.01 -18.90
N HIS A 86 3.21 -4.05 -19.69
CA HIS A 86 4.53 -4.29 -20.27
C HIS A 86 4.98 -3.10 -21.12
N LEU A 87 6.29 -2.88 -21.20
CA LEU A 87 6.88 -1.85 -22.07
C LEU A 87 6.69 -2.25 -23.53
N LYS A 88 5.98 -1.44 -24.31
CA LYS A 88 5.82 -1.63 -25.74
C LYS A 88 6.79 -0.70 -26.47
N SER A 89 7.55 -1.25 -27.41
CA SER A 89 8.45 -0.45 -28.24
C SER A 89 7.87 -0.31 -29.64
N TRP A 90 7.87 0.91 -30.17
CA TRP A 90 7.51 1.22 -31.55
C TRP A 90 8.60 2.12 -32.16
N GLY A 91 9.49 1.50 -32.94
CA GLY A 91 10.70 2.18 -33.43
C GLY A 91 11.58 2.61 -32.25
N GLN A 92 11.86 3.91 -32.16
CA GLN A 92 12.61 4.52 -31.05
C GLN A 92 11.73 4.88 -29.84
N TRP A 93 10.40 4.78 -29.99
CA TRP A 93 9.45 5.15 -28.94
C TRP A 93 9.17 3.98 -28.01
N LYS A 94 9.02 4.28 -26.73
CA LYS A 94 8.66 3.34 -25.68
C LYS A 94 7.39 3.80 -24.97
N PHE A 95 6.40 2.93 -24.88
CA PHE A 95 5.09 3.23 -24.29
C PHE A 95 4.78 2.27 -23.15
N ARG A 96 4.26 2.82 -22.04
CA ARG A 96 3.74 2.07 -20.89
C ARG A 96 2.58 2.85 -20.30
N THR A 97 1.49 2.16 -19.95
CA THR A 97 0.36 2.76 -19.22
C THR A 97 0.52 2.44 -17.74
N PHE A 98 0.25 3.43 -16.89
CA PHE A 98 0.41 3.34 -15.44
C PHE A 98 -0.84 3.84 -14.73
N VAL A 99 -1.27 3.11 -13.71
CA VAL A 99 -2.41 3.46 -12.85
C VAL A 99 -2.04 3.19 -11.40
N SER A 100 -2.14 4.22 -10.55
CA SER A 100 -1.91 4.11 -9.11
C SER A 100 -3.06 4.77 -8.37
N ASN A 101 -3.79 3.99 -7.58
CA ASN A 101 -4.91 4.48 -6.77
C ASN A 101 -4.64 4.19 -5.30
N ASP A 102 -4.82 5.21 -4.47
CA ASP A 102 -4.76 5.11 -3.02
C ASP A 102 -6.09 5.56 -2.43
N LEU A 103 -6.79 4.65 -1.75
CA LEU A 103 -8.04 4.89 -1.04
C LEU A 103 -7.80 4.77 0.46
N ILE A 104 -8.28 5.75 1.23
CA ILE A 104 -8.19 5.75 2.69
C ILE A 104 -9.56 6.11 3.27
N LEU A 105 -10.12 5.20 4.06
CA LEU A 105 -11.39 5.38 4.75
C LEU A 105 -11.14 5.43 6.26
N GLY A 106 -11.62 6.47 6.92
CA GLY A 106 -11.53 6.63 8.37
C GLY A 106 -12.89 6.47 9.03
N ASN A 107 -12.93 5.83 10.20
CA ASN A 107 -14.12 5.76 11.02
C ASN A 107 -13.84 6.25 12.44
N ASN A 108 -14.87 6.80 13.10
CA ASN A 108 -14.80 7.31 14.47
C ASN A 108 -13.60 8.25 14.70
N ARG A 109 -13.37 9.17 13.75
CA ARG A 109 -12.29 10.15 13.85
C ARG A 109 -12.71 11.27 14.79
N LYS A 110 -11.85 11.59 15.76
CA LYS A 110 -12.00 12.80 16.59
C LYS A 110 -12.08 14.03 15.68
N ASP A 111 -12.94 14.97 16.04
CA ASP A 111 -13.05 16.23 15.30
C ASP A 111 -11.70 16.92 15.24
N SER A 112 -11.41 17.54 14.10
CA SER A 112 -10.16 18.26 13.86
C SER A 112 -10.18 19.67 14.48
N ARG A 113 -11.33 20.13 14.99
CA ARG A 113 -11.54 21.49 15.53
C ARG A 113 -11.38 21.66 17.04
N GLY A 114 -10.99 20.60 17.77
CA GLY A 114 -10.82 20.65 19.22
C GLY A 114 -12.05 20.17 19.95
#